data_AF-A0AAV0KJ34-F1
#
_entry.id   AF-A0AAV0KJ34-F1
#
_cell.length_a   1.000
_cell.length_b   1.000
_cell.length_c   1.000
_cell.angle_alpha   90.00
_cell.angle_beta   90.00
_cell.angle_gamma   90.00
#
_symmetry.space_group_name_H-M   'P 1'
#
loop_
_entity.id
_entity.type
_entity.pdbx_description
1 polymer ?
#
loop_
_entity_poly.entity_id
_entity_poly.type
_entity_poly.pdbx_seq_one_letter_code
_entity_poly.pdbx_strand_id
1 'polypeptide(L)'
;MPQHLVNIPLQKQKKKLKQEPAPAFAVSIMGVERRWLFILFSAAFTSLLFLVVYSGSAFSFSKPIPSVVRHGTHYPPSFAYYISGTRGDGDKMFRLLLAVYHPRNRYLLHLSADASDTERMRLVAAVNAVPAVSSFGNVDVLGKPNRLSYMGSSHIASILRAAAILLRLDSGWSWFVVLSAVDYPLVTQDDLSHVFASVSRDINFIDHTNDLGWKESQRFQPIVVDPGIYLARRTQIFYATEKRTLPDAFKIFTGKFILLKRLNHTCVVVCIFA
;
A
#
# COMPACT_ATOMS: atom_id res chain seq x y z
N MET A 1 62.69 -54.95 15.65
CA MET A 1 63.83 -55.51 16.40
C MET A 1 65.02 -54.57 16.20
N PRO A 2 65.84 -54.25 17.21
CA PRO A 2 65.60 -54.06 18.65
C PRO A 2 66.07 -52.64 19.12
N GLN A 3 65.39 -52.03 20.10
CA GLN A 3 65.83 -51.78 21.49
C GLN A 3 67.13 -50.96 21.67
N HIS A 4 67.07 -49.84 22.39
CA HIS A 4 67.64 -49.79 23.74
C HIS A 4 67.26 -48.52 24.55
N LEU A 5 66.86 -48.77 25.80
CA LEU A 5 66.66 -47.81 26.89
C LEU A 5 67.97 -47.13 27.32
N VAL A 6 67.88 -45.91 27.87
CA VAL A 6 68.60 -45.52 29.09
C VAL A 6 67.75 -44.54 29.91
N ASN A 7 67.64 -44.80 31.21
CA ASN A 7 66.88 -44.04 32.20
C ASN A 7 67.66 -44.09 33.52
N ILE A 8 68.19 -42.98 34.07
CA ILE A 8 68.73 -42.88 35.47
C ILE A 8 68.80 -41.36 35.87
N PRO A 9 68.87 -40.91 37.16
CA PRO A 9 67.77 -40.80 38.13
C PRO A 9 67.70 -39.47 38.93
N LEU A 10 66.73 -39.42 39.87
CA LEU A 10 66.46 -38.49 40.99
C LEU A 10 67.66 -37.97 41.83
N GLN A 11 67.53 -36.74 42.35
CA GLN A 11 67.58 -36.38 43.79
C GLN A 11 66.83 -35.04 44.01
N LYS A 12 65.68 -34.97 44.69
CA LYS A 12 65.47 -34.84 46.15
C LYS A 12 66.20 -33.65 46.81
N GLN A 13 65.47 -32.58 47.11
CA GLN A 13 65.62 -31.85 48.38
C GLN A 13 64.25 -31.44 48.93
N LYS A 14 63.89 -32.06 50.06
CA LYS A 14 62.85 -31.59 50.97
C LYS A 14 63.46 -30.50 51.84
N LYS A 15 62.85 -29.32 51.89
CA LYS A 15 62.99 -28.40 53.03
C LYS A 15 61.61 -28.10 53.58
N LYS A 16 61.41 -28.55 54.81
CA LYS A 16 60.18 -28.46 55.60
C LYS A 16 60.20 -27.08 56.28
N LEU A 17 59.27 -26.19 55.96
CA LEU A 17 59.04 -24.99 56.77
C LEU A 17 57.59 -24.98 57.28
N LYS A 18 57.56 -24.97 58.61
CA LYS A 18 56.51 -24.75 59.60
C LYS A 18 55.18 -24.15 59.11
N GLN A 19 54.10 -24.75 59.61
CA GLN A 19 52.70 -24.44 59.37
C GLN A 19 52.16 -23.54 60.51
N GLU A 20 51.44 -22.48 60.16
CA GLU A 20 50.56 -21.69 61.03
C GLU A 20 49.36 -21.18 60.18
N PRO A 21 48.12 -21.07 60.70
CA PRO A 21 46.90 -21.17 59.91
C PRO A 21 46.35 -19.84 59.36
N ALA A 22 45.45 -19.98 58.38
CA ALA A 22 44.83 -18.94 57.56
C ALA A 22 44.05 -17.85 58.32
N PRO A 23 43.68 -16.76 57.61
CA PRO A 23 42.24 -16.55 57.45
C PRO A 23 41.84 -16.40 55.98
N ALA A 24 40.67 -16.97 55.70
CA ALA A 24 39.99 -16.98 54.42
C ALA A 24 39.47 -15.58 54.04
N PHE A 25 40.14 -14.87 53.14
CA PHE A 25 39.63 -13.64 52.53
C PHE A 25 40.16 -13.46 51.10
N ALA A 26 39.92 -14.43 50.20
CA ALA A 26 40.34 -14.26 48.80
C ALA A 26 39.51 -15.06 47.77
N VAL A 27 38.26 -15.42 48.07
CA VAL A 27 37.39 -16.14 47.10
C VAL A 27 36.18 -15.32 46.64
N SER A 28 35.91 -14.15 47.24
CA SER A 28 34.68 -13.38 46.92
C SER A 28 34.86 -12.17 46.01
N ILE A 29 36.06 -11.88 45.46
CA ILE A 29 36.26 -10.65 44.67
C ILE A 29 36.05 -10.89 43.16
N MET A 30 36.45 -12.05 42.62
CA MET A 30 36.32 -12.35 41.18
C MET A 30 34.87 -12.63 40.70
N GLY A 31 33.95 -12.96 41.60
CA GLY A 31 32.54 -13.20 41.27
C GLY A 31 31.72 -11.90 41.16
N VAL A 32 32.18 -10.84 41.82
CA VAL A 32 31.47 -9.56 41.90
C VAL A 32 31.69 -8.76 40.62
N GLU A 33 32.92 -8.69 40.10
CA GLU A 33 33.24 -7.95 38.87
C GLU A 33 32.50 -8.47 37.63
N ARG A 34 32.40 -9.80 37.46
CA ARG A 34 31.63 -10.37 36.34
C ARG A 34 30.14 -10.02 36.42
N ARG A 35 29.56 -10.02 37.63
CA ARG A 35 28.16 -9.64 37.84
C ARG A 35 27.91 -8.18 37.48
N TRP A 36 28.82 -7.28 37.85
CA TRP A 36 28.73 -5.86 37.47
C TRP A 36 28.86 -5.66 35.95
N LEU A 37 29.73 -6.42 35.28
CA LEU A 37 29.85 -6.38 33.82
C LEU A 37 28.57 -6.86 33.12
N PHE A 38 27.92 -7.93 33.60
CA PHE A 38 26.64 -8.38 33.05
C PHE A 38 25.51 -7.38 33.29
N ILE A 39 25.49 -6.71 34.45
CA ILE A 39 24.51 -5.66 34.76
C ILE A 39 24.70 -4.46 33.83
N LEU A 40 25.94 -4.01 33.63
CA LEU A 40 26.25 -2.89 32.73
C LEU A 40 25.91 -3.21 31.27
N PHE A 41 26.23 -4.43 30.81
CA PHE A 41 25.89 -4.86 29.45
C PHE A 41 24.37 -4.98 29.24
N SER A 42 23.64 -5.52 30.22
CA SER A 42 22.18 -5.62 30.19
C SER A 42 21.51 -4.23 30.21
N ALA A 43 22.03 -3.30 31.00
CA ALA A 43 21.53 -1.92 31.05
C ALA A 43 21.81 -1.17 29.73
N ALA A 44 22.99 -1.34 29.13
CA ALA A 44 23.32 -0.75 27.84
C ALA A 44 22.48 -1.34 26.70
N PHE A 45 22.26 -2.67 26.71
CA PHE A 45 21.45 -3.35 25.70
C PHE A 45 19.98 -2.95 25.79
N THR A 46 19.42 -2.85 27.00
CA THR A 46 18.04 -2.37 27.20
C THR A 46 17.90 -0.90 26.83
N SER A 47 18.87 -0.04 27.16
CA SER A 47 18.89 1.36 26.72
C SER A 47 18.93 1.50 25.19
N LEU A 48 19.75 0.68 24.51
CA LEU A 48 19.83 0.66 23.04
C LEU A 48 18.51 0.16 22.42
N LEU A 49 17.90 -0.87 23.00
CA LEU A 49 16.59 -1.37 22.56
C LEU A 49 15.50 -0.30 22.73
N PHE A 50 15.50 0.42 23.86
CA PHE A 50 14.61 1.55 24.09
C PHE A 50 14.82 2.67 23.08
N LEU A 51 16.07 3.00 22.73
CA LEU A 51 16.39 3.98 21.68
C LEU A 51 15.89 3.54 20.31
N VAL A 52 16.06 2.26 19.94
CA VAL A 52 15.57 1.72 18.66
C VAL A 52 14.04 1.72 18.60
N VAL A 53 13.38 1.34 19.69
CA VAL A 53 11.91 1.40 19.80
C VAL A 53 11.41 2.85 19.78
N TYR A 54 12.11 3.77 20.46
CA TYR A 54 11.77 5.19 20.46
C TYR A 54 11.95 5.81 19.08
N SER A 55 13.05 5.54 18.38
CA SER A 55 13.23 5.98 17.00
C SER A 55 12.19 5.36 16.05
N GLY A 56 11.87 4.07 16.21
CA GLY A 56 10.79 3.43 15.44
C GLY A 56 9.41 4.05 15.70
N SER A 57 9.16 4.52 16.92
CA SER A 57 7.94 5.24 17.28
C SER A 57 7.93 6.70 16.81
N ALA A 58 9.09 7.34 16.67
CA ALA A 58 9.21 8.69 16.09
C ALA A 58 8.89 8.72 14.58
N PHE A 59 8.95 7.56 13.90
CA PHE A 59 8.50 7.39 12.52
C PHE A 59 7.03 6.95 12.38
N SER A 60 6.30 6.78 13.49
CA SER A 60 4.90 6.40 13.46
C SER A 60 4.03 7.54 13.98
N PHE A 61 3.13 8.01 13.10
CA PHE A 61 2.22 9.14 13.28
C PHE A 61 2.86 10.54 13.19
N SER A 62 3.04 11.01 11.95
CA SER A 62 2.70 12.41 11.67
C SER A 62 1.30 12.65 12.21
N LYS A 63 1.16 13.37 13.33
CA LYS A 63 -0.15 13.87 13.77
C LYS A 63 -0.79 14.52 12.55
N PRO A 64 -2.03 14.14 12.15
CA PRO A 64 -2.69 14.85 11.08
C PRO A 64 -2.81 16.29 11.55
N ILE A 65 -2.08 17.19 10.88
CA ILE A 65 -2.34 18.61 10.96
C ILE A 65 -3.84 18.74 10.68
N PRO A 66 -4.63 19.43 11.52
CA PRO A 66 -6.05 19.61 11.25
C PRO A 66 -6.16 20.09 9.81
N SER A 67 -6.91 19.36 8.99
CA SER A 67 -6.95 19.62 7.55
C SER A 67 -7.38 21.07 7.36
N VAL A 68 -6.46 21.91 6.85
CA VAL A 68 -6.79 23.29 6.43
C VAL A 68 -7.99 23.24 5.47
N VAL A 69 -8.07 22.15 4.72
CA VAL A 69 -9.22 21.79 3.90
C VAL A 69 -10.43 21.44 4.75
N ARG A 70 -11.48 22.26 4.62
CA ARG A 70 -12.81 21.97 5.15
C ARG A 70 -13.70 21.34 4.08
N HIS A 71 -14.39 20.28 4.45
CA HIS A 71 -15.40 19.59 3.63
C HIS A 71 -16.81 19.93 4.13
N GLY A 72 -17.81 19.71 3.28
CA GLY A 72 -19.21 19.98 3.60
C GLY A 72 -19.95 20.68 2.46
N THR A 73 -21.27 20.82 2.61
CA THR A 73 -22.18 21.40 1.61
C THR A 73 -21.86 22.86 1.30
N HIS A 74 -21.38 23.63 2.28
CA HIS A 74 -21.01 25.04 2.14
C HIS A 74 -19.60 25.28 1.58
N TYR A 75 -18.81 24.23 1.38
CA TYR A 75 -17.46 24.33 0.81
C TYR A 75 -17.43 23.76 -0.60
N PRO A 76 -16.48 24.17 -1.47
CA PRO A 76 -16.34 23.57 -2.80
C PRO A 76 -16.22 22.04 -2.73
N PRO A 77 -16.71 21.31 -3.75
CA PRO A 77 -16.63 19.86 -3.72
C PRO A 77 -15.19 19.34 -3.70
N SER A 78 -15.07 18.05 -3.40
CA SER A 78 -13.79 17.35 -3.36
C SER A 78 -13.92 16.02 -4.08
N PHE A 79 -12.88 15.65 -4.81
CA PHE A 79 -12.87 14.48 -5.66
C PHE A 79 -11.88 13.43 -5.13
N ALA A 80 -12.24 12.17 -5.26
CA ALA A 80 -11.36 11.04 -5.01
C ALA A 80 -10.97 10.42 -6.36
N TYR A 81 -9.71 10.60 -6.75
CA TYR A 81 -9.18 10.07 -8.00
C TYR A 81 -8.52 8.71 -7.77
N TYR A 82 -8.93 7.71 -8.53
CA TYR A 82 -8.17 6.49 -8.73
C TYR A 82 -7.47 6.56 -10.07
N ILE A 83 -6.14 6.61 -10.06
CA ILE A 83 -5.32 6.66 -11.27
C ILE A 83 -4.63 5.32 -11.41
N SER A 84 -4.93 4.60 -12.49
CA SER A 84 -4.39 3.28 -12.78
C SER A 84 -3.42 3.30 -13.95
N GLY A 85 -2.40 2.45 -13.88
CA GLY A 85 -1.43 2.27 -14.96
C GLY A 85 -0.84 0.87 -14.94
N THR A 86 -0.17 0.53 -16.04
CA THR A 86 0.51 -0.74 -16.28
C THR A 86 2.03 -0.52 -16.35
N ARG A 87 2.77 -1.55 -16.78
CA ARG A 87 4.22 -1.46 -16.95
C ARG A 87 4.61 -0.31 -17.87
N GLY A 88 5.51 0.57 -17.41
CA GLY A 88 6.00 1.72 -18.18
C GLY A 88 5.09 2.96 -18.12
N ASP A 89 4.02 2.91 -17.34
CA ASP A 89 3.10 4.03 -17.19
C ASP A 89 3.47 4.98 -16.04
N GLY A 90 4.48 4.67 -15.22
CA GLY A 90 4.84 5.46 -14.03
C GLY A 90 4.99 6.97 -14.29
N ASP A 91 5.73 7.36 -15.33
CA ASP A 91 5.93 8.77 -15.66
C ASP A 91 4.66 9.45 -16.18
N LYS A 92 3.85 8.73 -16.96
CA LYS A 92 2.55 9.23 -17.46
C LYS A 92 1.57 9.43 -16.31
N MET A 93 1.52 8.49 -15.37
CA MET A 93 0.70 8.61 -14.16
C MET A 93 1.14 9.78 -13.30
N PHE A 94 2.45 9.98 -13.13
CA PHE A 94 2.98 11.12 -12.38
C PHE A 94 2.62 12.44 -13.05
N ARG A 95 2.79 12.54 -14.38
CA ARG A 95 2.37 13.71 -15.16
C ARG A 95 0.87 13.99 -15.00
N LEU A 96 0.04 12.96 -15.10
CA LEU A 96 -1.41 13.07 -14.93
C LEU A 96 -1.76 13.54 -13.52
N LEU A 97 -1.17 12.94 -12.48
CA LEU A 97 -1.37 13.37 -11.09
C LEU A 97 -1.12 14.87 -10.95
N LEU A 98 0.01 15.38 -11.45
CA LEU A 98 0.33 16.80 -11.38
C LEU A 98 -0.71 17.67 -12.09
N ALA A 99 -1.23 17.23 -13.24
CA ALA A 99 -2.25 17.96 -14.00
C ALA A 99 -3.61 18.01 -13.29
N VAL A 100 -3.96 16.99 -12.50
CA VAL A 100 -5.23 16.94 -11.75
C VAL A 100 -5.06 17.24 -10.27
N TYR A 101 -3.86 17.62 -9.81
CA TYR A 101 -3.57 17.80 -8.39
C TYR A 101 -4.28 19.04 -7.81
N HIS A 102 -4.95 18.85 -6.68
CA HIS A 102 -5.51 19.92 -5.88
C HIS A 102 -5.51 19.49 -4.41
N PRO A 103 -5.16 20.36 -3.44
CA PRO A 103 -5.06 20.01 -2.02
C PRO A 103 -6.35 19.45 -1.40
N ARG A 104 -7.51 19.81 -1.95
CA ARG A 104 -8.83 19.34 -1.45
C ARG A 104 -9.17 17.91 -1.85
N ASN A 105 -8.51 17.36 -2.85
CA ASN A 105 -8.85 16.07 -3.43
C ASN A 105 -8.01 14.95 -2.80
N ARG A 106 -8.47 13.71 -2.92
CA ARG A 106 -7.73 12.51 -2.51
C ARG A 106 -7.31 11.72 -3.75
N TYR A 107 -6.10 11.19 -3.76
CA TYR A 107 -5.56 10.45 -4.90
C TYR A 107 -5.06 9.08 -4.47
N LEU A 108 -5.44 8.05 -5.21
CA LEU A 108 -4.90 6.71 -5.07
C LEU A 108 -4.29 6.28 -6.42
N LEU A 109 -2.98 6.13 -6.45
CA LEU A 109 -2.23 5.64 -7.61
C LEU A 109 -2.08 4.12 -7.53
N HIS A 110 -2.31 3.44 -8.65
CA HIS A 110 -2.12 1.99 -8.75
C HIS A 110 -1.39 1.62 -10.04
N LEU A 111 -0.13 1.20 -9.90
CA LEU A 111 0.59 0.49 -10.94
C LEU A 111 0.31 -1.01 -10.84
N SER A 112 -0.09 -1.63 -11.95
CA SER A 112 -0.39 -3.06 -12.01
C SER A 112 0.82 -3.92 -11.62
N ALA A 113 0.56 -5.18 -11.31
CA ALA A 113 1.61 -6.12 -10.94
C ALA A 113 2.58 -6.45 -12.10
N ASP A 114 2.32 -5.97 -13.31
CA ASP A 114 3.20 -6.10 -14.48
C ASP A 114 4.34 -5.08 -14.45
N ALA A 115 4.18 -3.98 -13.71
CA ALA A 115 5.24 -3.02 -13.42
C ALA A 115 6.26 -3.61 -12.43
N SER A 116 7.53 -3.21 -12.54
CA SER A 116 8.57 -3.65 -11.61
C SER A 116 8.45 -2.95 -10.24
N ASP A 117 9.01 -3.56 -9.20
CA ASP A 117 9.10 -2.90 -7.89
C ASP A 117 9.94 -1.61 -7.96
N THR A 118 10.96 -1.59 -8.83
CA THR A 118 11.78 -0.41 -9.08
C THR A 118 10.97 0.74 -9.68
N GLU A 119 10.03 0.45 -10.60
CA GLU A 119 9.13 1.45 -11.17
C GLU A 119 8.16 1.99 -10.11
N ARG A 120 7.58 1.11 -9.30
CA ARG A 120 6.70 1.51 -8.18
C ARG A 120 7.44 2.38 -7.16
N MET A 121 8.65 2.01 -6.77
CA MET A 121 9.46 2.81 -5.83
C MET A 121 9.84 4.17 -6.41
N ARG A 122 10.15 4.25 -7.71
CA ARG A 122 10.40 5.53 -8.39
C ARG A 122 9.16 6.42 -8.39
N LEU A 123 7.98 5.86 -8.65
CA LEU A 123 6.73 6.62 -8.59
C LEU A 123 6.50 7.18 -7.18
N VAL A 124 6.69 6.37 -6.13
CA VAL A 124 6.57 6.82 -4.73
C VAL A 124 7.57 7.95 -4.44
N ALA A 125 8.83 7.79 -4.85
CA ALA A 125 9.85 8.82 -4.65
C ALA A 125 9.50 10.12 -5.38
N ALA A 126 9.02 10.04 -6.62
CA ALA A 126 8.60 11.21 -7.40
C ALA A 126 7.42 11.94 -6.76
N VAL A 127 6.41 11.21 -6.29
CA VAL A 127 5.23 11.75 -5.59
C VAL A 127 5.65 12.47 -4.30
N ASN A 128 6.53 11.86 -3.50
CA ASN A 128 7.01 12.44 -2.25
C ASN A 128 7.95 13.64 -2.45
N ALA A 129 8.57 13.77 -3.62
CA ALA A 129 9.43 14.91 -3.95
C ALA A 129 8.63 16.20 -4.24
N VAL A 130 7.30 16.11 -4.44
CA VAL A 130 6.45 17.28 -4.69
C VAL A 130 6.05 17.93 -3.35
N PRO A 131 6.50 19.17 -3.05
CA PRO A 131 6.30 19.77 -1.72
C PRO A 131 4.84 19.90 -1.31
N ALA A 132 3.95 20.22 -2.26
CA ALA A 132 2.52 20.30 -1.99
C ALA A 132 1.95 18.94 -1.58
N VAL A 133 2.27 17.89 -2.34
CA VAL A 133 1.82 16.52 -2.06
C VAL A 133 2.33 16.05 -0.69
N SER A 134 3.61 16.27 -0.39
CA SER A 134 4.19 15.88 0.90
C SER A 134 3.58 16.66 2.08
N SER A 135 3.20 17.92 1.87
CA SER A 135 2.61 18.78 2.90
C SER A 135 1.16 18.41 3.21
N PHE A 136 0.35 18.11 2.17
CA PHE A 136 -1.06 17.77 2.34
C PHE A 136 -1.31 16.28 2.60
N GLY A 137 -0.36 15.39 2.25
CA GLY A 137 -0.47 13.95 2.51
C GLY A 137 -1.71 13.33 1.86
N ASN A 138 -2.14 13.85 0.71
CA ASN A 138 -3.39 13.52 0.04
C ASN A 138 -3.25 12.57 -1.16
N VAL A 139 -2.06 12.01 -1.35
CA VAL A 139 -1.75 11.05 -2.43
C VAL A 139 -1.17 9.77 -1.83
N ASP A 140 -1.77 8.64 -2.16
CA ASP A 140 -1.29 7.31 -1.77
C ASP A 140 -0.94 6.48 -3.00
N VAL A 141 0.10 5.65 -2.90
CA VAL A 141 0.44 4.64 -3.92
C VAL A 141 0.11 3.25 -3.38
N LEU A 142 -0.65 2.47 -4.15
CA LEU A 142 -1.09 1.15 -3.72
C LEU A 142 0.10 0.17 -3.64
N GLY A 143 0.46 -0.24 -2.42
CA GLY A 143 1.62 -1.11 -2.19
C GLY A 143 1.42 -2.56 -2.64
N LYS A 144 0.18 -3.08 -2.63
CA LYS A 144 -0.16 -4.45 -3.08
C LYS A 144 -0.82 -4.40 -4.46
N PRO A 145 -0.07 -4.51 -5.56
CA PRO A 145 -0.60 -4.32 -6.90
C PRO A 145 -1.51 -5.49 -7.32
N ASN A 146 -2.51 -5.20 -8.13
CA ASN A 146 -3.35 -6.21 -8.77
C ASN A 146 -2.81 -6.54 -10.17
N ARG A 147 -2.97 -7.79 -10.59
CA ARG A 147 -2.87 -8.15 -12.01
C ARG A 147 -4.16 -7.76 -12.68
N LEU A 148 -4.06 -6.99 -13.76
CA LEU A 148 -5.22 -6.47 -14.50
C LEU A 148 -5.28 -7.17 -15.85
N SER A 149 -6.43 -7.74 -16.17
CA SER A 149 -6.75 -8.21 -17.52
C SER A 149 -7.68 -7.21 -18.20
N TYR A 150 -7.35 -6.81 -19.42
CA TYR A 150 -8.06 -5.77 -20.18
C TYR A 150 -9.57 -6.04 -20.36
N MET A 151 -9.97 -7.31 -20.45
CA MET A 151 -11.37 -7.74 -20.65
C MET A 151 -11.92 -8.59 -19.51
N GLY A 152 -11.23 -8.65 -18.37
CA GLY A 152 -11.65 -9.47 -17.24
C GLY A 152 -12.15 -8.67 -16.05
N SER A 153 -12.81 -9.37 -15.14
CA SER A 153 -13.42 -8.81 -13.93
C SER A 153 -12.40 -8.22 -12.94
N SER A 154 -11.11 -8.56 -13.06
CA SER A 154 -9.99 -8.04 -12.27
C SER A 154 -9.85 -6.52 -12.40
N HIS A 155 -10.17 -5.95 -13.57
CA HIS A 155 -10.14 -4.51 -13.77
C HIS A 155 -11.18 -3.83 -12.87
N ILE A 156 -12.42 -4.31 -12.88
CA ILE A 156 -13.50 -3.79 -12.03
C ILE A 156 -13.24 -4.09 -10.56
N ALA A 157 -12.72 -5.27 -10.23
CA ALA A 157 -12.31 -5.62 -8.88
C ALA A 157 -11.26 -4.64 -8.34
N SER A 158 -10.33 -4.16 -9.18
CA SER A 158 -9.34 -3.15 -8.79
C SER A 158 -9.98 -1.79 -8.52
N ILE A 159 -10.97 -1.38 -9.32
CA ILE A 159 -11.72 -0.14 -9.13
C ILE A 159 -12.54 -0.20 -7.83
N LEU A 160 -13.24 -1.31 -7.59
CA LEU A 160 -13.99 -1.55 -6.36
C LEU A 160 -13.08 -1.52 -5.13
N ARG A 161 -11.91 -2.15 -5.23
CA ARG A 161 -10.89 -2.12 -4.18
C ARG A 161 -10.40 -0.70 -3.92
N ALA A 162 -10.13 0.07 -4.97
CA ALA A 162 -9.71 1.47 -4.86
C ALA A 162 -10.77 2.34 -4.18
N ALA A 163 -12.03 2.21 -4.59
CA ALA A 163 -13.16 2.90 -3.96
C ALA A 163 -13.27 2.54 -2.47
N ALA A 164 -13.15 1.25 -2.12
CA ALA A 164 -13.18 0.80 -0.72
C ALA A 164 -12.02 1.37 0.11
N ILE A 165 -10.83 1.50 -0.47
CA ILE A 165 -9.68 2.13 0.19
C ILE A 165 -9.95 3.62 0.40
N LEU A 166 -10.38 4.35 -0.64
CA LEU A 166 -10.65 5.79 -0.56
C LEU A 166 -11.78 6.14 0.40
N LEU A 167 -12.79 5.28 0.53
CA LEU A 167 -13.85 5.41 1.54
C LEU A 167 -13.33 5.27 2.98
N ARG A 168 -12.29 4.44 3.18
CA ARG A 168 -11.65 4.22 4.49
C ARG A 168 -10.63 5.30 4.83
N LEU A 169 -9.94 5.83 3.82
CA LEU A 169 -8.92 6.87 4.00
C LEU A 169 -9.53 8.24 4.27
N ASP A 170 -10.62 8.59 3.59
CA ASP A 170 -11.21 9.92 3.70
C ASP A 170 -12.74 9.89 3.52
N SER A 171 -13.43 10.61 4.40
CA SER A 171 -14.88 10.78 4.35
C SER A 171 -15.34 12.06 3.64
N GLY A 172 -14.43 12.98 3.30
CA GLY A 172 -14.73 14.35 2.86
C GLY A 172 -15.01 14.55 1.37
N TRP A 173 -14.68 13.58 0.52
CA TRP A 173 -14.90 13.67 -0.93
C TRP A 173 -16.33 13.31 -1.35
N SER A 174 -16.80 13.94 -2.43
CA SER A 174 -18.17 13.85 -2.95
C SER A 174 -18.28 12.92 -4.17
N TRP A 175 -17.27 12.94 -5.06
CA TRP A 175 -17.25 12.10 -6.26
C TRP A 175 -15.97 11.28 -6.37
N PHE A 176 -16.11 10.07 -6.88
CA PHE A 176 -15.06 9.14 -7.24
C PHE A 176 -14.84 9.16 -8.75
N VAL A 177 -13.61 9.44 -9.16
CA VAL A 177 -13.18 9.56 -10.56
C VAL A 177 -12.19 8.45 -10.85
N VAL A 178 -12.43 7.70 -11.92
CA VAL A 178 -11.52 6.66 -12.39
C VAL A 178 -10.78 7.18 -13.60
N LEU A 179 -9.45 7.16 -13.53
CA LEU A 179 -8.55 7.53 -14.61
C LEU A 179 -7.54 6.42 -14.85
N SER A 180 -7.08 6.36 -16.08
CA SER A 180 -5.96 5.54 -16.54
C SER A 180 -4.79 6.45 -16.94
N ALA A 181 -3.59 5.88 -17.08
CA ALA A 181 -2.40 6.62 -17.49
C ALA A 181 -2.45 7.23 -18.90
N VAL A 182 -3.51 6.92 -19.69
CA VAL A 182 -3.73 7.51 -21.01
C VAL A 182 -4.72 8.68 -21.00
N ASP A 183 -5.39 8.92 -19.88
CA ASP A 183 -6.33 10.03 -19.73
C ASP A 183 -5.59 11.36 -19.46
N TYR A 184 -6.20 12.48 -19.82
CA TYR A 184 -5.67 13.80 -19.52
C TYR A 184 -6.80 14.84 -19.36
N PRO A 185 -6.74 15.73 -18.36
CA PRO A 185 -7.78 16.73 -18.13
C PRO A 185 -7.81 17.77 -19.26
N LEU A 186 -9.02 18.14 -19.70
CA LEU A 186 -9.25 19.25 -20.64
C LEU A 186 -9.64 20.56 -19.93
N VAL A 187 -9.93 20.49 -18.64
CA VAL A 187 -10.32 21.61 -17.78
C VAL A 187 -9.45 21.64 -16.53
N THR A 188 -9.27 22.81 -15.95
CA THR A 188 -8.51 22.94 -14.70
C THR A 188 -9.31 22.36 -13.52
N GLN A 189 -8.64 22.03 -12.41
CA GLN A 189 -9.33 21.56 -11.20
C GLN A 189 -10.22 22.63 -10.58
N ASP A 190 -9.83 23.91 -10.69
CA ASP A 190 -10.60 25.03 -10.17
C ASP A 190 -11.89 25.23 -10.96
N ASP A 191 -11.82 25.17 -12.29
CA ASP A 191 -13.00 25.25 -13.17
C ASP A 191 -13.93 24.06 -12.93
N LEU A 192 -13.37 22.84 -12.82
CA LEU A 192 -14.14 21.64 -12.51
C LEU A 192 -14.85 21.79 -11.15
N SER A 193 -14.13 22.24 -10.12
CA SER A 193 -14.71 22.47 -8.80
C SER A 193 -15.78 23.56 -8.82
N HIS A 194 -15.59 24.63 -9.59
CA HIS A 194 -16.54 25.72 -9.73
C HIS A 194 -17.85 25.24 -10.39
N VAL A 195 -17.76 24.50 -11.49
CA VAL A 195 -18.93 23.92 -12.16
C VAL A 195 -19.64 22.93 -11.24
N PHE A 196 -18.90 22.02 -10.60
CA PHE A 196 -19.51 21.01 -9.71
C PHE A 196 -20.05 21.60 -8.40
N ALA A 197 -19.72 22.86 -8.06
CA ALA A 197 -20.33 23.54 -6.92
C ALA A 197 -21.81 23.89 -7.16
N SER A 198 -22.23 24.07 -8.41
CA SER A 198 -23.65 24.31 -8.76
C SER A 198 -24.44 23.02 -8.97
N VAL A 199 -23.77 21.88 -9.07
CA VAL A 199 -24.37 20.57 -9.27
C VAL A 199 -24.73 19.94 -7.92
N SER A 200 -25.90 19.31 -7.84
CA SER A 200 -26.26 18.49 -6.67
C SER A 200 -25.25 17.34 -6.48
N ARG A 201 -24.74 17.19 -5.25
CA ARG A 201 -23.82 16.09 -4.90
C ARG A 201 -24.47 14.71 -4.91
N ASP A 202 -25.80 14.68 -5.09
CA ASP A 202 -26.60 13.46 -5.12
C ASP A 202 -26.76 12.85 -6.51
N ILE A 203 -25.99 13.29 -7.52
CA ILE A 203 -26.06 12.74 -8.88
C ILE A 203 -24.78 12.02 -9.33
N ASN A 204 -24.97 11.01 -10.17
CA ASN A 204 -23.90 10.26 -10.86
C ASN A 204 -23.80 10.73 -12.31
N PHE A 205 -22.59 10.67 -12.89
CA PHE A 205 -22.35 10.95 -14.30
C PHE A 205 -21.87 9.68 -15.00
N ILE A 206 -22.80 9.02 -15.67
CA ILE A 206 -22.59 7.73 -16.34
C ILE A 206 -23.20 7.84 -17.74
N ASP A 207 -22.36 7.70 -18.75
CA ASP A 207 -22.82 7.51 -20.12
C ASP A 207 -23.31 6.07 -20.26
N HIS A 208 -24.56 5.89 -20.68
CA HIS A 208 -25.20 4.58 -20.73
C HIS A 208 -26.24 4.49 -21.84
N THR A 209 -26.39 3.29 -22.38
CA THR A 209 -27.46 2.91 -23.31
C THR A 209 -28.02 1.54 -22.94
N ASN A 210 -29.32 1.32 -23.18
CA ASN A 210 -29.96 0.02 -23.06
C ASN A 210 -29.94 -0.77 -24.38
N ASP A 211 -29.44 -0.17 -25.46
CA ASP A 211 -29.25 -0.87 -26.72
C ASP A 211 -27.97 -1.73 -26.66
N LEU A 212 -28.18 -3.02 -26.42
CA LEU A 212 -27.08 -3.98 -26.28
C LEU A 212 -26.54 -4.41 -27.64
N GLY A 213 -27.40 -4.52 -28.67
CA GLY A 213 -27.06 -5.04 -29.98
C GLY A 213 -26.19 -6.30 -29.92
N TRP A 214 -25.05 -6.28 -30.63
CA TRP A 214 -24.10 -7.38 -30.65
C TRP A 214 -23.44 -7.69 -29.29
N LYS A 215 -23.46 -6.76 -28.33
CA LYS A 215 -22.82 -6.95 -27.02
C LYS A 215 -23.57 -7.98 -26.17
N GLU A 216 -24.86 -8.18 -26.41
CA GLU A 216 -25.65 -9.20 -25.72
C GLU A 216 -25.01 -10.59 -25.84
N SER A 217 -24.80 -11.04 -27.08
CA SER A 217 -24.27 -12.37 -27.37
C SER A 217 -22.76 -12.50 -27.12
N GLN A 218 -22.02 -11.40 -27.14
CA GLN A 218 -20.56 -11.39 -27.02
C GLN A 218 -20.01 -11.03 -25.63
N ARG A 219 -20.79 -10.33 -24.79
CA ARG A 219 -20.32 -9.84 -23.47
C ARG A 219 -21.18 -10.30 -22.31
N PHE A 220 -22.49 -10.40 -22.50
CA PHE A 220 -23.41 -10.72 -21.39
C PHE A 220 -23.71 -12.22 -21.27
N GLN A 221 -23.93 -12.90 -22.39
CA GLN A 221 -24.18 -14.34 -22.43
C GLN A 221 -22.93 -15.21 -22.18
N PRO A 222 -21.71 -14.85 -22.63
CA PRO A 222 -20.54 -15.68 -22.37
C PRO A 222 -20.14 -15.68 -20.90
N ILE A 223 -19.69 -16.83 -20.41
CA ILE A 223 -19.11 -16.96 -19.06
C ILE A 223 -17.59 -16.78 -19.18
N VAL A 224 -17.06 -15.76 -18.50
CA VAL A 224 -15.64 -15.40 -18.53
C VAL A 224 -14.96 -15.80 -17.23
N VAL A 225 -13.84 -16.51 -17.34
CA VAL A 225 -12.95 -16.84 -16.25
C VAL A 225 -11.73 -15.93 -16.31
N ASP A 226 -11.60 -15.07 -15.30
CA ASP A 226 -10.47 -14.15 -15.19
C ASP A 226 -9.37 -14.71 -14.26
N PRO A 227 -8.23 -15.18 -14.80
CA PRO A 227 -7.12 -15.69 -13.99
C PRO A 227 -6.41 -14.62 -13.16
N GLY A 228 -6.60 -13.34 -13.45
CA GLY A 228 -6.07 -12.23 -12.67
C GLY A 228 -6.60 -12.20 -11.23
N ILE A 229 -7.78 -12.75 -10.98
CA ILE A 229 -8.39 -12.81 -9.65
C ILE A 229 -7.88 -14.01 -8.83
N TYR A 230 -7.86 -15.21 -9.40
CA TYR A 230 -7.63 -16.44 -8.61
C TYR A 230 -6.27 -17.10 -8.80
N LEU A 231 -5.63 -16.97 -9.97
CA LEU A 231 -4.33 -17.61 -10.26
C LEU A 231 -3.15 -16.66 -10.14
N ALA A 232 -3.41 -15.34 -10.20
CA ALA A 232 -2.38 -14.29 -10.18
C ALA A 232 -1.19 -14.59 -11.10
N ARG A 233 -1.37 -15.31 -12.22
CA ARG A 233 -0.26 -15.75 -13.10
C ARG A 233 -0.55 -15.63 -14.60
N ARG A 234 -1.73 -15.16 -15.01
CA ARG A 234 -2.11 -14.93 -16.41
C ARG A 234 -2.96 -13.67 -16.53
N THR A 235 -2.79 -12.91 -17.61
CA THR A 235 -3.55 -11.68 -17.91
C THR A 235 -4.59 -11.88 -19.01
N GLN A 236 -4.57 -13.03 -19.70
CA GLN A 236 -5.56 -13.37 -20.72
C GLN A 236 -6.76 -14.08 -20.09
N ILE A 237 -7.96 -13.63 -20.43
CA ILE A 237 -9.22 -14.23 -20.00
C ILE A 237 -9.52 -15.52 -20.77
N PHE A 238 -10.30 -16.40 -20.15
CA PHE A 238 -10.82 -17.62 -20.78
C PHE A 238 -12.33 -17.55 -20.87
N TYR A 239 -12.90 -18.10 -21.95
CA TYR A 239 -14.33 -18.25 -22.12
C TYR A 239 -14.72 -19.70 -21.88
N ALA A 240 -15.77 -19.92 -21.10
CA ALA A 240 -16.36 -21.24 -20.98
C ALA A 240 -17.12 -21.61 -22.26
N THR A 241 -17.25 -22.91 -22.53
CA THR A 241 -18.05 -23.42 -23.65
C THR A 241 -19.53 -23.07 -23.48
N GLU A 242 -20.02 -23.16 -22.26
CA GLU A 242 -21.41 -22.86 -21.90
C GLU A 242 -21.66 -21.36 -21.80
N LYS A 243 -22.89 -20.96 -22.15
CA LYS A 243 -23.39 -19.59 -22.04
C LYS A 243 -24.51 -19.51 -21.01
N ARG A 244 -24.70 -18.33 -20.43
CA ARG A 244 -25.84 -18.03 -19.55
C ARG A 244 -26.92 -17.27 -20.30
N THR A 245 -28.16 -17.40 -19.83
CA THR A 245 -29.27 -16.54 -20.25
C THR A 245 -29.15 -15.16 -19.61
N LEU A 246 -29.84 -14.17 -20.19
CA LEU A 246 -29.88 -12.83 -19.58
C LEU A 246 -30.71 -12.88 -18.28
N PRO A 247 -30.29 -12.15 -17.25
CA PRO A 247 -31.12 -11.88 -16.08
C PRO A 247 -32.43 -11.21 -16.48
N ASP A 248 -33.53 -11.64 -15.87
CA ASP A 248 -34.88 -11.10 -16.05
C ASP A 248 -35.27 -10.09 -14.96
N ALA A 249 -34.63 -10.17 -13.79
CA ALA A 249 -34.92 -9.33 -12.63
C ALA A 249 -34.54 -7.85 -12.79
N PHE A 250 -33.68 -7.50 -13.76
CA PHE A 250 -33.22 -6.13 -13.99
C PHE A 250 -32.86 -5.87 -15.45
N LYS A 251 -32.91 -4.58 -15.84
CA LYS A 251 -32.47 -4.15 -17.16
C LYS A 251 -30.95 -3.97 -17.19
N ILE A 252 -30.32 -4.46 -18.24
CA ILE A 252 -28.89 -4.27 -18.48
C ILE A 252 -28.68 -2.99 -19.27
N PHE A 253 -27.67 -2.23 -18.84
CA PHE A 253 -27.17 -1.07 -19.55
C PHE A 253 -25.69 -1.28 -19.88
N THR A 254 -25.23 -0.71 -20.97
CA THR A 254 -23.82 -0.68 -21.39
C THR A 254 -23.37 0.76 -21.54
N GLY A 255 -22.13 1.06 -21.18
CA GLY A 255 -21.70 2.46 -21.09
C GLY A 255 -20.26 2.65 -20.67
N LYS A 256 -19.86 3.91 -20.55
CA LYS A 256 -18.60 4.34 -19.96
C LYS A 256 -18.91 5.15 -18.70
N PHE A 257 -18.22 4.85 -17.60
CA PHE A 257 -18.33 5.63 -16.38
C PHE A 257 -17.14 6.56 -16.24
N ILE A 258 -17.42 7.78 -15.77
CA ILE A 258 -16.39 8.83 -15.59
C ILE A 258 -16.40 9.31 -14.14
N LEU A 259 -17.58 9.48 -13.53
CA LEU A 259 -17.75 10.11 -12.21
C LEU A 259 -18.90 9.45 -11.43
N LEU A 260 -18.55 8.83 -10.30
CA LEU A 260 -19.48 8.12 -9.42
C LEU A 260 -19.61 8.85 -8.09
N LYS A 261 -20.82 9.17 -7.66
CA LYS A 261 -21.05 9.82 -6.37
C LYS A 261 -20.77 8.88 -5.22
N ARG A 262 -20.35 9.47 -4.10
CA ARG A 262 -20.45 8.84 -2.80
C ARG A 262 -21.91 8.84 -2.36
N LEU A 263 -22.49 7.67 -2.11
CA LEU A 263 -23.88 7.59 -1.62
C LEU A 263 -23.97 7.90 -0.13
N ASN A 264 -23.11 7.27 0.68
CA ASN A 264 -23.09 7.34 2.15
C ASN A 264 -21.67 7.03 2.66
N HIS A 265 -21.45 7.08 3.98
CA HIS A 265 -20.15 6.78 4.61
C HIS A 265 -19.54 5.42 4.22
N THR A 266 -20.30 4.50 3.61
CA THR A 266 -19.89 3.12 3.34
C THR A 266 -20.03 2.64 1.88
N CYS A 267 -20.58 3.44 0.95
CA CYS A 267 -20.90 2.93 -0.39
C CYS A 267 -20.63 3.93 -1.53
N VAL A 268 -19.94 3.44 -2.57
CA VAL A 268 -19.89 4.04 -3.90
C VAL A 268 -20.75 3.16 -4.81
N VAL A 269 -21.65 3.75 -5.58
CA VAL A 269 -22.30 3.00 -6.66
C VAL A 269 -21.27 2.78 -7.74
N VAL A 270 -20.62 1.63 -7.73
CA VAL A 270 -19.85 1.18 -8.89
C VAL A 270 -20.77 0.30 -9.71
N CYS A 271 -21.22 0.84 -10.84
CA CYS A 271 -21.92 0.05 -11.84
C CYS A 271 -20.93 -0.98 -12.42
N ILE A 272 -21.15 -2.25 -12.09
CA ILE A 272 -20.36 -3.37 -12.60
C ILE A 272 -20.85 -3.64 -14.03
N PHE A 273 -20.10 -3.16 -15.02
CA PHE A 273 -20.36 -3.47 -16.43
C PHE A 273 -19.57 -4.71 -16.84
N ALA A 274 -20.25 -5.71 -17.41
CA ALA A 274 -19.59 -6.84 -18.10
C ALA A 274 -19.30 -6.49 -19.56
#